data_AF-A0A392P0D3-F1
#
_entry.id   AF-A0A392P0D3-F1
#
_cell.length_a   1.000
_cell.length_b   1.000
_cell.length_c   1.000
_cell.angle_alpha   90.00
_cell.angle_beta   90.00
_cell.angle_gamma   90.00
#
_symmetry.space_group_name_H-M   'P 1'
#
loop_
_entity.id
_entity.type
_entity.pdbx_description
1 polymer ?
#
loop_
_entity_poly.entity_id
_entity_poly.type
_entity_poly.pdbx_seq_one_letter_code
_entity_poly.pdbx_strand_id
1 'polypeptide(L)'
;MEKGDEDWNEFNDINKLIIRSPLRTEYRIAFPHLYNNRPRKVRLCIYHTPMVMYIKTEDPDLPAFYYDPLIHPITSANKERREKKVYDEDDDDDWILPDGVEPFLKDTQLYTDTTAAGISLLFAPRPFNMRSGRMRRSEDIPLVSEWYKEHCPPSYPVKVRVSYQKLLKCFVLNELHHRPPKAQKKKHLFRSLQATKFFQTTELDWVEAGLQVCRQG
;
A
#
# COMPACT_ATOMS: atom_id res chain seq x y z
N MET A 1 -26.26 20.77 -2.97
CA MET A 1 -27.27 21.78 -2.66
C MET A 1 -26.60 23.11 -2.91
N GLU A 2 -27.23 23.99 -3.66
CA GLU A 2 -27.04 25.40 -3.35
C GLU A 2 -27.42 25.58 -1.88
N LYS A 3 -26.68 26.37 -1.13
CA LYS A 3 -26.72 26.42 0.35
C LYS A 3 -28.08 26.88 0.94
N GLY A 4 -29.12 27.01 0.11
CA GLY A 4 -30.43 27.59 0.42
C GLY A 4 -31.66 26.73 0.09
N ASP A 5 -31.52 25.47 -0.36
CA ASP A 5 -32.68 24.59 -0.69
C ASP A 5 -33.10 23.64 0.45
N GLU A 6 -32.43 23.66 1.61
CA GLU A 6 -32.86 22.84 2.76
C GLU A 6 -33.98 23.57 3.50
N ASP A 7 -35.19 23.47 2.96
CA ASP A 7 -36.40 24.00 3.60
C ASP A 7 -36.54 23.45 5.03
N TRP A 8 -37.02 24.31 5.93
CA TRP A 8 -37.44 23.87 7.26
C TRP A 8 -38.45 22.73 7.12
N ASN A 9 -38.20 21.64 7.83
CA ASN A 9 -39.09 20.49 7.85
C ASN A 9 -39.22 19.97 9.28
N GLU A 10 -40.19 19.08 9.49
CA GLU A 10 -40.45 18.54 10.82
C GLU A 10 -39.25 17.78 11.42
N PHE A 11 -38.34 17.30 10.58
CA PHE A 11 -37.20 16.47 10.97
C PHE A 11 -35.95 17.28 11.34
N ASN A 12 -35.81 18.53 10.88
CA ASN A 12 -34.68 19.42 11.20
C ASN A 12 -35.02 20.48 12.26
N ASP A 13 -36.17 20.36 12.94
CA ASP A 13 -36.55 21.19 14.09
C ASP A 13 -35.57 20.97 15.26
N ILE A 14 -34.94 22.06 15.70
CA ILE A 14 -33.95 22.05 16.78
C ILE A 14 -34.52 21.53 18.10
N ASN A 15 -35.82 21.69 18.35
CA ASN A 15 -36.47 21.20 19.57
C ASN A 15 -36.66 19.67 19.59
N LYS A 16 -36.57 19.03 18.42
CA LYS A 16 -36.70 17.57 18.25
C LYS A 16 -35.35 16.87 18.12
N LEU A 17 -34.24 17.61 18.00
CA LEU A 17 -32.90 17.08 17.82
C LEU A 17 -32.15 16.96 19.16
N ILE A 18 -31.73 15.74 19.50
CA ILE A 18 -30.88 15.51 20.67
C ILE A 18 -29.41 15.58 20.25
N ILE A 19 -28.73 16.67 20.62
CA ILE A 19 -27.31 16.88 20.31
C ILE A 19 -26.45 16.45 21.52
N ARG A 20 -25.97 15.21 21.51
CA ARG A 20 -24.99 14.71 22.50
C ARG A 20 -23.54 14.93 22.09
N SER A 21 -23.28 14.88 20.80
CA SER A 21 -21.96 15.12 20.24
C SER A 21 -22.12 15.75 18.86
N PRO A 22 -21.31 16.75 18.51
CA PRO A 22 -21.41 17.38 17.20
C PRO A 22 -21.02 16.38 16.11
N LEU A 23 -21.81 16.36 15.04
CA LEU A 23 -21.53 15.53 13.88
C LEU A 23 -20.33 16.10 13.11
N ARG A 24 -19.20 15.40 13.11
CA ARG A 24 -17.99 15.82 12.40
C ARG A 24 -18.06 15.48 10.91
N THR A 25 -17.26 16.18 10.10
CA THR A 25 -17.18 15.95 8.64
C THR A 25 -16.60 14.58 8.30
N GLU A 26 -15.73 14.02 9.14
CA GLU A 26 -15.17 12.68 8.95
C GLU A 26 -16.26 11.60 9.00
N TYR A 27 -17.30 11.76 9.83
CA TYR A 27 -18.43 10.82 9.88
C TYR A 27 -19.24 10.84 8.58
N ARG A 28 -19.41 12.02 7.99
CA ARG A 28 -20.07 12.19 6.68
C ARG A 28 -19.26 11.57 5.54
N ILE A 29 -17.94 11.46 5.67
CA ILE A 29 -17.08 10.79 4.68
C ILE A 29 -17.09 9.26 4.90
N ALA A 30 -16.96 8.81 6.15
CA ALA A 30 -16.90 7.39 6.50
C ALA A 30 -18.23 6.65 6.25
N PHE A 31 -19.36 7.28 6.59
CA PHE A 31 -20.70 6.71 6.41
C PHE A 31 -21.58 7.65 5.56
N PRO A 32 -21.30 7.74 4.25
CA PRO A 32 -21.87 8.79 3.43
C PRO A 32 -23.38 8.67 3.23
N HIS A 33 -23.93 7.46 3.28
CA HIS A 33 -25.37 7.22 3.14
C HIS A 33 -26.17 7.45 4.42
N LEU A 34 -25.50 7.52 5.58
CA LEU A 34 -26.15 7.69 6.88
C LEU A 34 -26.27 9.17 7.26
N TYR A 35 -25.19 9.93 7.08
CA TYR A 35 -25.06 11.27 7.64
C TYR A 35 -25.19 12.41 6.61
N ASN A 36 -25.49 12.11 5.34
CA ASN A 36 -25.70 13.13 4.31
C ASN A 36 -27.08 13.02 3.68
N ASN A 37 -27.68 14.18 3.41
CA ASN A 37 -28.86 14.29 2.60
C ASN A 37 -28.51 14.10 1.11
N ARG A 38 -29.22 13.19 0.42
CA ARG A 38 -29.09 12.95 -1.04
C ARG A 38 -27.64 12.70 -1.51
N PRO A 39 -26.94 11.67 -1.02
CA PRO A 39 -25.58 11.34 -1.48
C PRO A 39 -25.59 10.98 -2.98
N ARG A 40 -24.94 11.80 -3.81
CA ARG A 40 -24.82 11.58 -5.27
C ARG A 40 -23.36 11.44 -5.67
N LYS A 41 -23.07 10.54 -6.62
CA LYS A 41 -21.71 10.27 -7.13
C LYS A 41 -20.69 9.93 -6.02
N VAL A 42 -21.17 9.29 -4.95
CA VAL A 42 -20.32 8.87 -3.83
C VAL A 42 -19.72 7.49 -4.11
N ARG A 43 -18.49 7.28 -3.66
CA ARG A 43 -17.83 5.97 -3.62
C ARG A 43 -17.67 5.55 -2.17
N LEU A 44 -17.96 4.29 -1.87
CA LEU A 44 -17.69 3.70 -0.56
C LEU A 44 -16.18 3.49 -0.41
N CYS A 45 -15.65 3.79 0.77
CA CYS A 45 -14.27 3.50 1.12
C CYS A 45 -14.11 2.03 1.57
N ILE A 46 -12.87 1.55 1.55
CA ILE A 46 -12.51 0.32 2.24
C ILE A 46 -12.57 0.62 3.74
N TYR A 47 -13.36 -0.16 4.49
CA TYR A 47 -13.59 0.09 5.91
C TYR A 47 -12.37 -0.30 6.76
N HIS A 48 -11.82 -1.49 6.53
CA HIS A 48 -10.73 -2.03 7.33
C HIS A 48 -9.92 -3.07 6.54
N THR A 49 -8.64 -3.17 6.87
CA THR A 49 -7.73 -4.25 6.49
C THR A 49 -7.19 -4.88 7.76
N PRO A 50 -7.01 -6.21 7.84
CA PRO A 50 -6.40 -6.85 9.01
C PRO A 50 -5.10 -6.14 9.40
N MET A 51 -4.93 -5.90 10.71
CA MET A 51 -3.72 -5.24 11.20
C MET A 51 -2.51 -6.14 10.96
N VAL A 52 -1.55 -5.63 10.20
CA VAL A 52 -0.29 -6.30 9.93
C VAL A 52 0.62 -6.12 11.15
N MET A 53 0.84 -7.20 11.90
CA MET A 53 1.67 -7.22 13.11
C MET A 53 3.11 -7.64 12.76
N TYR A 54 3.73 -6.94 11.83
CA TYR A 54 5.11 -7.21 11.41
C TYR A 54 6.10 -6.45 12.31
N ILE A 55 7.07 -7.18 12.87
CA ILE A 55 8.16 -6.62 13.67
C ILE A 55 9.41 -6.59 12.80
N LYS A 56 9.98 -5.41 12.63
CA LYS A 56 11.21 -5.21 11.87
C LYS A 56 12.42 -5.48 12.77
N THR A 57 13.27 -6.40 12.36
CA THR A 57 14.54 -6.69 13.01
C THR A 57 15.57 -5.62 12.63
N GLU A 58 16.10 -4.88 13.61
CA GLU A 58 17.18 -3.90 13.38
C GLU A 58 18.58 -4.52 13.58
N ASP A 59 18.68 -5.57 14.41
CA ASP A 59 19.93 -6.27 14.69
C ASP A 59 20.04 -7.54 13.84
N PRO A 60 21.01 -7.61 12.90
CA PRO A 60 21.22 -8.79 12.05
C PRO A 60 21.86 -9.97 12.80
N ASP A 61 22.39 -9.75 14.01
CA ASP A 61 23.03 -10.82 14.80
C ASP A 61 21.99 -11.71 15.50
N LEU A 62 20.73 -11.27 15.57
CA LEU A 62 19.62 -12.07 16.09
C LEU A 62 19.14 -13.12 15.08
N PRO A 63 18.69 -14.31 15.55
CA PRO A 63 18.11 -15.33 14.68
C PRO A 63 16.94 -14.79 13.84
N ALA A 64 16.67 -15.37 12.66
CA ALA A 64 15.55 -14.92 11.83
C ALA A 64 14.17 -15.17 12.49
N PHE A 65 14.08 -16.21 13.32
CA PHE A 65 12.90 -16.50 14.13
C PHE A 65 13.29 -16.45 15.60
N TYR A 66 12.88 -15.39 16.29
CA TYR A 66 13.06 -15.25 17.73
C TYR A 66 11.81 -14.62 18.35
N TYR A 67 11.71 -14.76 19.66
CA TYR A 67 10.63 -14.16 20.43
C TYR A 67 10.98 -12.71 20.76
N ASP A 68 10.43 -11.77 19.99
CA ASP A 68 10.74 -10.35 20.15
C ASP A 68 10.16 -9.77 21.45
N PRO A 69 10.89 -8.90 22.18
CA PRO A 69 10.40 -8.27 23.42
C PRO A 69 9.10 -7.48 23.26
N LEU A 70 8.74 -7.04 22.04
CA LEU A 70 7.47 -6.38 21.76
C LEU A 70 6.27 -7.36 21.82
N ILE A 71 6.51 -8.67 21.76
CA ILE A 71 5.45 -9.69 21.83
C ILE A 71 5.10 -9.97 23.30
N HIS A 72 3.83 -9.75 23.66
CA HIS A 72 3.33 -10.05 25.00
C HIS A 72 3.57 -11.52 25.39
N PRO A 73 4.26 -11.81 26.52
CA PRO A 73 4.54 -13.17 26.97
C PRO A 73 3.30 -14.07 27.02
N ILE A 74 3.43 -15.27 26.47
CA ILE A 74 2.37 -16.28 26.53
C ILE A 74 2.35 -16.89 27.93
N THR A 75 1.32 -16.60 28.71
CA THR A 75 1.15 -17.17 30.07
C THR A 75 0.51 -18.55 30.01
N SER A 76 1.03 -19.51 30.78
CA SER A 76 0.53 -20.89 30.82
C SER A 76 -0.56 -21.08 31.87
N ALA A 77 -1.62 -20.25 31.85
CA ALA A 77 -2.64 -20.21 32.91
C ALA A 77 -3.55 -21.46 33.01
N ASN A 78 -3.49 -22.39 32.05
CA ASN A 78 -4.38 -23.56 31.96
C ASN A 78 -3.63 -24.91 31.88
N LYS A 79 -2.39 -24.99 32.35
CA LYS A 79 -1.53 -26.18 32.19
C LYS A 79 -2.11 -27.44 32.87
N GLU A 80 -2.65 -27.29 34.08
CA GLU A 80 -3.20 -28.40 34.89
C GLU A 80 -4.41 -29.10 34.26
N ARG A 81 -5.20 -28.39 33.43
CA ARG A 81 -6.43 -28.94 32.83
C ARG A 81 -6.18 -29.71 31.53
N ARG A 82 -5.02 -29.52 30.90
CA ARG A 82 -4.69 -30.07 29.57
C ARG A 82 -3.72 -31.25 29.64
N GLU A 83 -2.78 -31.25 30.59
CA GLU A 83 -1.85 -32.37 30.78
C GLU A 83 -2.59 -33.67 31.17
N LYS A 84 -3.69 -33.57 31.94
CA LYS A 84 -4.53 -34.69 32.37
C LYS A 84 -5.35 -35.40 31.27
N LYS A 85 -5.35 -34.89 30.03
CA LYS A 85 -6.09 -35.50 28.90
C LYS A 85 -5.17 -36.03 27.80
N VAL A 86 -3.87 -35.75 27.87
CA VAL A 86 -2.93 -36.07 26.79
C VAL A 86 -2.07 -37.30 27.14
N TYR A 87 -1.97 -37.66 28.43
CA TYR A 87 -1.15 -38.77 28.91
C TYR A 87 -1.95 -39.92 29.56
N ASP A 88 -3.29 -39.91 29.49
CA ASP A 88 -4.16 -40.96 30.07
C ASP A 88 -4.64 -41.99 29.00
N GLU A 89 -3.97 -42.05 27.84
CA GLU A 89 -4.16 -43.11 26.82
C GLU A 89 -2.91 -44.02 26.74
N ASP A 90 -2.26 -44.26 27.89
CA ASP A 90 -1.36 -45.40 28.06
C ASP A 90 -2.21 -46.67 28.21
N ASP A 91 -2.74 -47.17 27.10
CA ASP A 91 -3.28 -48.53 26.98
C ASP A 91 -2.50 -49.24 25.86
N ASP A 92 -1.32 -49.74 26.21
CA ASP A 92 -0.63 -51.00 25.83
C ASP A 92 -0.72 -51.58 24.39
N ASP A 93 -1.12 -50.80 23.38
CA ASP A 93 -0.93 -51.08 21.95
C ASP A 93 -0.15 -49.93 21.30
N ASP A 94 1.13 -49.79 21.70
CA ASP A 94 2.05 -48.74 21.25
C ASP A 94 2.17 -48.73 19.71
N TRP A 95 1.44 -47.81 19.07
CA TRP A 95 1.62 -47.56 17.64
C TRP A 95 3.03 -47.01 17.40
N ILE A 96 3.84 -47.73 16.62
CA ILE A 96 5.20 -47.32 16.24
C ILE A 96 5.18 -46.76 14.82
N LEU A 97 5.84 -45.60 14.63
CA LEU A 97 6.11 -45.06 13.31
C LEU A 97 6.92 -46.06 12.47
N PRO A 98 6.55 -46.32 11.19
CA PRO A 98 7.33 -47.19 10.33
C PRO A 98 8.78 -46.73 10.15
N ASP A 99 9.67 -47.70 9.95
CA ASP A 99 11.09 -47.42 9.69
C ASP A 99 11.27 -46.54 8.44
N GLY A 100 12.13 -45.53 8.57
CA GLY A 100 12.39 -44.55 7.51
C GLY A 100 11.41 -43.37 7.47
N VAL A 101 10.43 -43.32 8.39
CA VAL A 101 9.60 -42.12 8.57
C VAL A 101 10.34 -41.13 9.47
N GLU A 102 10.74 -40.00 8.89
CA GLU A 102 11.39 -38.90 9.59
C GLU A 102 10.61 -37.59 9.37
N PRO A 103 10.82 -36.56 10.20
CA PRO A 103 10.26 -35.24 9.95
C PRO A 103 10.65 -34.74 8.55
N PHE A 104 9.69 -34.15 7.84
CA PHE A 104 9.98 -33.50 6.57
C PHE A 104 11.07 -32.45 6.76
N LEU A 105 11.98 -32.35 5.78
CA LEU A 105 13.03 -31.32 5.74
C LEU A 105 14.04 -31.38 6.91
N LYS A 106 14.21 -32.54 7.56
CA LYS A 106 15.16 -32.77 8.67
C LYS A 106 16.59 -32.31 8.37
N ASP A 107 17.06 -32.47 7.14
CA ASP A 107 18.42 -32.10 6.72
C ASP A 107 18.59 -30.59 6.45
N THR A 108 17.51 -29.83 6.38
CA THR A 108 17.56 -28.40 6.06
C THR A 108 17.50 -27.54 7.32
N GLN A 109 18.31 -26.48 7.35
CA GLN A 109 18.33 -25.51 8.44
C GLN A 109 17.02 -24.71 8.46
N LEU A 110 16.52 -24.37 9.66
CA LEU A 110 15.29 -23.62 9.85
C LEU A 110 15.34 -22.22 9.21
N TYR A 111 16.50 -21.57 9.27
CA TYR A 111 16.75 -20.28 8.65
C TYR A 111 18.20 -20.21 8.15
N THR A 112 18.45 -19.31 7.21
CA THR A 112 19.77 -18.97 6.68
C THR A 112 20.02 -17.47 6.84
N ASP A 113 21.24 -17.02 6.52
CA ASP A 113 21.65 -15.61 6.59
C ASP A 113 20.74 -14.66 5.79
N THR A 114 19.98 -15.17 4.82
CA THR A 114 19.11 -14.36 3.95
C THR A 114 17.62 -14.44 4.31
N THR A 115 17.24 -15.30 5.26
CA THR A 115 15.82 -15.53 5.61
C THR A 115 15.17 -14.27 6.16
N ALA A 116 15.80 -13.58 7.11
CA ALA A 116 15.26 -12.34 7.70
C ALA A 116 15.09 -11.24 6.65
N ALA A 117 16.09 -11.04 5.77
CA ALA A 117 16.00 -10.09 4.67
C ALA A 117 14.88 -10.43 3.68
N GLY A 118 14.70 -11.71 3.36
CA GLY A 118 13.60 -12.19 2.53
C GLY A 118 12.22 -11.92 3.12
N ILE A 119 12.05 -12.14 4.43
CA ILE A 119 10.82 -11.78 5.16
C ILE A 119 10.60 -10.27 5.12
N SER A 120 11.64 -9.46 5.32
CA SER A 120 11.52 -8.00 5.23
C SER A 120 11.08 -7.50 3.85
N LEU A 121 11.53 -8.15 2.78
CA LEU A 121 11.11 -7.79 1.41
C LEU A 121 9.63 -8.08 1.15
N LEU A 122 9.02 -9.04 1.86
CA LEU A 122 7.58 -9.33 1.76
C LEU A 122 6.72 -8.12 2.14
N PHE A 123 7.18 -7.35 3.13
CA PHE A 123 6.49 -6.15 3.63
C PHE A 123 6.99 -4.84 3.01
N ALA A 124 7.91 -4.91 2.05
CA ALA A 124 8.43 -3.72 1.38
C ALA A 124 7.36 -3.10 0.44
N PRO A 125 7.42 -1.79 0.17
CA PRO A 125 6.54 -1.17 -0.80
C PRO A 125 6.88 -1.66 -2.21
N ARG A 126 5.89 -1.59 -3.13
CA ARG A 126 6.17 -1.74 -4.57
C ARG A 126 7.19 -0.65 -4.96
N PRO A 127 8.29 -0.97 -5.67
CA PRO A 127 8.55 -2.19 -6.44
C PRO A 127 9.31 -3.32 -5.72
N PHE A 128 9.74 -3.12 -4.48
CA PHE A 128 10.71 -4.00 -3.81
C PHE A 128 10.14 -5.33 -3.31
N ASN A 129 8.82 -5.43 -3.16
CA ASN A 129 8.15 -6.70 -2.84
C ASN A 129 7.99 -7.65 -4.03
N MET A 130 8.60 -7.34 -5.18
CA MET A 130 8.50 -8.15 -6.40
C MET A 130 9.86 -8.70 -6.80
N ARG A 131 9.91 -9.98 -7.17
CA ARG A 131 11.14 -10.64 -7.69
C ARG A 131 11.44 -10.28 -9.15
N SER A 132 10.43 -9.89 -9.91
CA SER A 132 10.54 -9.55 -11.33
C SER A 132 9.49 -8.51 -11.73
N GLY A 133 9.79 -7.67 -12.71
CA GLY A 133 8.88 -6.65 -13.20
C GLY A 133 9.16 -6.22 -14.63
N ARG A 134 8.31 -5.35 -15.18
CA ARG A 134 8.53 -4.72 -16.50
C ARG A 134 9.31 -3.42 -16.33
N MET A 135 10.23 -3.16 -17.26
CA MET A 135 10.90 -1.86 -17.34
C MET A 135 9.88 -0.75 -17.57
N ARG A 136 10.11 0.40 -16.93
CA ARG A 136 9.28 1.60 -17.03
C ARG A 136 10.17 2.76 -17.48
N ARG A 137 9.56 3.78 -18.08
CA ARG A 137 10.28 5.01 -18.41
C ARG A 137 10.67 5.73 -17.12
N SER A 138 11.77 6.48 -17.14
CA SER A 138 12.22 7.30 -16.00
C SER A 138 11.13 8.27 -15.54
N GLU A 139 10.43 8.90 -16.48
CA GLU A 139 9.31 9.84 -16.22
C GLU A 139 8.09 9.18 -15.56
N ASP A 140 7.90 7.87 -15.73
CA ASP A 140 6.75 7.16 -15.17
C ASP A 140 6.97 6.78 -13.69
N ILE A 141 8.12 7.11 -13.10
CA ILE A 141 8.50 6.75 -11.73
C ILE A 141 8.37 7.99 -10.83
N PRO A 142 7.24 8.18 -10.13
CA PRO A 142 7.07 9.33 -9.26
C PRO A 142 7.73 9.08 -7.89
N LEU A 143 9.02 9.40 -7.77
CA LEU A 143 9.81 9.14 -6.56
C LEU A 143 9.22 9.77 -5.28
N VAL A 144 8.56 10.91 -5.41
CA VAL A 144 8.04 11.70 -4.29
C VAL A 144 6.52 11.52 -4.08
N SER A 145 5.87 10.59 -4.80
CA SER A 145 4.40 10.49 -4.73
C SER A 145 3.88 10.07 -3.38
N GLU A 146 4.58 9.18 -2.69
CA GLU A 146 4.12 8.67 -1.39
C GLU A 146 4.18 9.75 -0.31
N TRP A 147 5.14 10.67 -0.38
CA TRP A 147 5.31 11.71 0.62
C TRP A 147 4.08 12.62 0.75
N TYR A 148 3.48 13.05 -0.36
CA TYR A 148 2.31 13.94 -0.32
C TYR A 148 0.97 13.20 -0.21
N LYS A 149 0.96 11.88 -0.34
CA LYS A 149 -0.22 11.04 -0.06
C LYS A 149 -0.40 10.80 1.44
N GLU A 150 0.67 10.89 2.21
CA GLU A 150 0.64 10.88 3.67
C GLU A 150 0.28 12.26 4.24
N HIS A 151 -0.12 12.26 5.51
CA HIS A 151 -0.43 13.51 6.21
C HIS A 151 0.86 14.32 6.41
N CYS A 152 0.80 15.61 6.08
CA CYS A 152 1.91 16.53 6.32
C CYS A 152 2.19 16.65 7.83
N PRO A 153 3.46 16.59 8.26
CA PRO A 153 3.82 16.87 9.65
C PRO A 153 3.31 18.25 10.12
N PRO A 154 2.73 18.35 11.33
CA PRO A 154 2.12 19.60 11.80
C PRO A 154 3.15 20.70 12.08
N SER A 155 4.39 20.34 12.36
CA SER A 155 5.52 21.26 12.60
C SER A 155 5.92 22.06 11.36
N TYR A 156 5.53 21.63 10.15
CA TYR A 156 5.92 22.29 8.91
C TYR A 156 5.19 23.62 8.69
N PRO A 157 5.83 24.61 8.05
CA PRO A 157 5.23 25.91 7.82
C PRO A 157 4.01 25.82 6.90
N VAL A 158 3.10 26.81 7.01
CA VAL A 158 1.85 26.89 6.22
C VAL A 158 2.10 26.70 4.73
N LYS A 159 3.18 27.31 4.19
CA LYS A 159 3.58 27.17 2.78
C LYS A 159 3.69 25.71 2.36
N VAL A 160 4.34 24.86 3.15
CA VAL A 160 4.53 23.44 2.85
C VAL A 160 3.21 22.69 2.95
N ARG A 161 2.40 22.96 3.97
CA ARG A 161 1.08 22.32 4.13
C ARG A 161 0.15 22.61 2.95
N VAL A 162 0.15 23.85 2.44
CA VAL A 162 -0.60 24.23 1.23
C VAL A 162 -0.06 23.51 0.00
N SER A 163 1.25 23.31 -0.12
CA SER A 163 1.85 22.53 -1.21
C SER A 163 1.40 21.08 -1.19
N TYR A 164 1.38 20.41 -0.03
CA TYR A 164 0.86 19.04 0.13
C TYR A 164 -0.60 18.96 -0.35
N GLN A 165 -1.45 19.89 0.09
CA GLN A 165 -2.84 19.95 -0.34
C GLN A 165 -2.99 20.11 -1.86
N LYS A 166 -2.16 20.96 -2.49
CA LYS A 166 -2.18 21.16 -3.95
C LYS A 166 -1.75 19.90 -4.71
N LEU A 167 -0.68 19.23 -4.26
CA LEU A 167 -0.21 17.98 -4.87
C LEU A 167 -1.25 16.87 -4.75
N LEU A 168 -1.86 16.71 -3.57
CA LEU A 168 -2.94 15.75 -3.36
C LEU A 168 -4.16 16.07 -4.23
N LYS A 169 -4.52 17.37 -4.37
CA LYS A 169 -5.59 17.80 -5.28
C LYS A 169 -5.30 17.41 -6.73
N CYS A 170 -4.08 17.64 -7.23
CA CYS A 170 -3.67 17.23 -8.57
C CYS A 170 -3.76 15.70 -8.75
N PHE A 171 -3.29 14.94 -7.77
CA PHE A 171 -3.41 13.48 -7.78
C PHE A 171 -4.87 13.02 -7.86
N VAL A 172 -5.74 13.53 -6.99
CA VAL A 172 -7.17 13.16 -6.97
C VAL A 172 -7.87 13.57 -8.27
N LEU A 173 -7.55 14.74 -8.84
CA LEU A 173 -8.11 15.18 -10.12
C LEU A 173 -7.69 14.29 -11.29
N ASN A 174 -6.46 13.78 -11.29
CA ASN A 174 -5.97 12.84 -12.28
C ASN A 174 -6.69 11.50 -12.19
N GLU A 175 -6.84 10.95 -10.97
CA GLU A 175 -7.56 9.69 -10.73
C GLU A 175 -9.06 9.81 -11.06
N LEU A 176 -9.70 10.93 -10.68
CA LEU A 176 -11.14 11.14 -10.88
C LEU A 176 -11.52 11.21 -12.38
N HIS A 177 -10.67 11.84 -13.18
CA HIS A 177 -10.92 12.02 -14.62
C HIS A 177 -10.19 10.99 -15.49
N HIS A 178 -9.53 10.00 -14.88
CA HIS A 178 -8.82 8.96 -15.60
C HIS A 178 -9.81 8.18 -16.49
N ARG A 179 -9.46 8.04 -17.77
CA ARG A 179 -10.19 7.20 -18.73
C ARG A 179 -9.22 6.19 -19.34
N PRO A 180 -9.63 4.92 -19.51
CA PRO A 180 -8.82 3.94 -20.21
C PRO A 180 -8.41 4.48 -21.60
N PRO A 181 -7.14 4.27 -22.01
CA PRO A 181 -6.68 4.72 -23.31
C PRO A 181 -7.47 4.01 -24.41
N LYS A 182 -7.97 4.76 -25.38
CA LYS A 182 -8.67 4.19 -26.53
C LYS A 182 -7.67 3.42 -27.41
N ALA A 183 -8.10 2.29 -27.97
CA ALA A 183 -7.31 1.61 -28.98
C ALA A 183 -7.09 2.56 -30.16
N GLN A 184 -5.84 2.71 -30.58
CA GLN A 184 -5.42 3.57 -31.69
C GLN A 184 -4.39 2.83 -32.55
N LYS A 185 -4.35 3.13 -33.85
CA LYS A 185 -3.30 2.62 -34.73
C LYS A 185 -1.96 3.27 -34.36
N LYS A 186 -0.95 2.47 -34.06
CA LYS A 186 0.39 2.96 -33.71
C LYS A 186 1.01 3.67 -34.92
N LYS A 187 1.38 4.95 -34.74
CA LYS A 187 2.13 5.75 -35.72
C LYS A 187 3.53 6.01 -35.15
N HIS A 188 4.56 5.60 -35.87
CA HIS A 188 5.96 5.71 -35.43
C HIS A 188 6.71 6.76 -36.25
N LEU A 189 6.65 8.03 -35.83
CA LEU A 189 7.19 9.18 -36.58
C LEU A 189 8.68 9.00 -36.93
N PHE A 190 9.53 8.70 -35.95
CA PHE A 190 10.97 8.55 -36.20
C PHE A 190 11.32 7.36 -37.09
N ARG A 191 10.56 6.26 -37.04
CA ARG A 191 10.72 5.14 -37.99
C ARG A 191 10.37 5.55 -39.42
N SER A 192 9.32 6.36 -39.58
CA SER A 192 8.95 6.91 -40.88
C SER A 192 10.01 7.86 -41.45
N LEU A 193 10.62 8.71 -40.61
CA LEU A 193 11.67 9.64 -41.06
C LEU A 193 12.96 8.92 -41.43
N GLN A 194 13.40 7.97 -40.59
CA GLN A 194 14.59 7.15 -40.81
C GLN A 194 14.53 6.30 -42.09
N ALA A 195 13.33 5.92 -42.53
CA ALA A 195 13.14 5.17 -43.78
C ALA A 195 13.40 6.03 -45.04
N THR A 196 13.46 7.35 -44.92
CA THR A 196 13.74 8.25 -46.04
C THR A 196 15.24 8.49 -46.20
N LYS A 197 15.69 8.77 -47.42
CA LYS A 197 17.11 9.07 -47.71
C LYS A 197 17.65 10.36 -47.05
N PHE A 198 16.77 11.20 -46.51
CA PHE A 198 17.12 12.53 -45.99
C PHE A 198 17.59 12.49 -44.53
N PHE A 199 17.36 11.38 -43.81
CA PHE A 199 17.72 11.24 -42.40
C PHE A 199 18.75 10.13 -42.24
N GLN A 200 19.81 10.41 -41.48
CA GLN A 200 20.85 9.45 -41.10
C GLN A 200 20.81 9.23 -39.58
N THR A 201 21.41 8.14 -39.10
CA THR A 201 21.49 7.79 -37.67
C THR A 201 22.94 7.71 -37.24
N THR A 202 23.25 8.31 -36.09
CA THR A 202 24.57 8.26 -35.45
C THR A 202 24.38 8.23 -33.94
N GLU A 203 25.43 7.86 -33.21
CA GLU A 203 25.52 8.00 -31.76
C GLU A 203 26.39 9.23 -31.45
N LEU A 204 25.95 10.07 -30.51
CA LEU A 204 26.62 11.32 -30.13
C LEU A 204 26.52 11.52 -28.62
N ASP A 205 27.40 12.34 -28.07
CA ASP A 205 27.27 12.81 -26.69
C ASP A 205 26.01 13.69 -26.53
N TRP A 206 25.36 13.61 -25.37
CA TRP A 206 24.11 14.33 -25.12
C TRP A 206 24.31 15.85 -25.14
N VAL A 207 25.47 16.33 -24.68
CA VAL A 207 25.80 17.77 -24.71
C VAL A 207 26.01 18.24 -26.15
N GLU A 208 26.69 17.44 -26.97
CA GLU A 208 26.87 17.75 -28.39
C GLU A 208 25.53 17.83 -29.13
N ALA A 209 24.66 16.83 -28.95
CA ALA A 209 23.32 16.83 -29.52
C ALA A 209 22.49 18.05 -29.05
N GLY A 210 22.61 18.41 -27.78
CA GLY A 210 21.94 19.60 -27.22
C GLY A 210 22.39 20.90 -27.88
N LEU A 211 23.71 21.11 -28.05
CA LEU A 211 24.27 22.27 -28.73
C LEU A 211 23.82 22.36 -30.20
N GLN A 212 23.76 21.22 -30.89
CA GLN A 212 23.28 21.16 -32.27
C GLN A 212 21.80 21.57 -32.36
N VAL A 213 20.92 21.10 -31.48
CA VAL A 213 19.50 21.50 -31.44
C VAL A 213 19.36 23.00 -31.18
N CYS A 214 20.10 23.56 -30.21
CA CYS A 214 20.08 24.99 -29.92
C CYS A 214 20.54 25.86 -31.10
N ARG A 215 21.44 25.35 -31.95
CA ARG A 215 21.90 26.05 -33.15
C ARG A 215 20.94 25.93 -34.33
N GLN A 216 20.14 24.85 -34.38
CA GLN A 216 19.15 24.61 -35.44
C GLN A 216 17.86 25.43 -35.27
N GLY A 217 17.46 25.68 -34.01
CA GLY A 217 16.32 26.52 -33.67
C GLY A 217 16.60 28.00 -33.87
#